data_AF-A0A4P6JRQ7-F1
#
_entry.id   AF-A0A4P6JRQ7-F1
#
_cell.length_a   1.000
_cell.length_b   1.000
_cell.length_c   1.000
_cell.angle_alpha   90.00
_cell.angle_beta   90.00
_cell.angle_gamma   90.00
#
_symmetry.space_group_name_H-M   'P 1'
#
loop_
_entity.id
_entity.type
_entity.pdbx_description
1 polymer ?
#
loop_
_entity_poly.entity_id
_entity_poly.type
_entity_poly.pdbx_seq_one_letter_code
_entity_poly.pdbx_strand_id
1 'polypeptide(L)'
;MKDRAYVKSLFLAHAAKMKISDLAATNEPYQFTCRLNWIPQRACMLVSSSDYWAKCLHLQKHGITLFVVWKHNSCIPYDVLCLEDGKHYLAYTCAVESTRRTKRTSKVFLGQLLCGVQSAFDTLKEMPYSSRRRYEVLLEYYTHRRKGRPLKVG
;
A
#
# COMPACT_ATOMS: atom_id res chain seq x y z
N MET A 1 -19.05 -4.59 2.35
CA MET A 1 -17.78 -3.89 2.03
C MET A 1 -16.68 -4.56 2.86
N LYS A 2 -15.54 -4.94 2.26
CA LYS A 2 -14.46 -5.60 3.02
C LYS A 2 -13.81 -4.58 3.96
N ASP A 3 -13.93 -4.78 5.26
CA ASP A 3 -13.34 -3.93 6.29
C ASP A 3 -12.04 -4.55 6.84
N ARG A 4 -11.37 -3.87 7.79
CA ARG A 4 -10.12 -4.37 8.36
C ARG A 4 -10.31 -5.60 9.25
N ALA A 5 -11.47 -5.76 9.89
CA ALA A 5 -11.77 -6.94 10.69
C ALA A 5 -11.81 -8.19 9.80
N TYR A 6 -12.41 -8.06 8.62
CA TYR A 6 -12.40 -9.07 7.57
C TYR A 6 -10.98 -9.37 7.04
N VAL A 7 -10.15 -8.35 6.81
CA VAL A 7 -8.75 -8.59 6.40
C VAL A 7 -7.99 -9.34 7.51
N LYS A 8 -8.21 -8.97 8.78
CA LYS A 8 -7.60 -9.63 9.95
C LYS A 8 -8.00 -11.10 10.03
N SER A 9 -9.29 -11.43 9.93
CA SER A 9 -9.75 -12.82 10.03
C SER A 9 -9.17 -13.69 8.91
N LEU A 10 -9.16 -13.20 7.68
CA LEU A 10 -8.54 -13.89 6.54
C LEU A 10 -7.04 -14.06 6.72
N PHE A 11 -6.35 -13.02 7.15
CA PHE A 11 -4.91 -13.09 7.38
C PHE A 11 -4.57 -14.17 8.40
N LEU A 12 -5.28 -14.21 9.53
CA LEU A 12 -5.09 -15.23 10.57
C LEU A 12 -5.36 -16.64 10.03
N ALA A 13 -6.39 -16.82 9.21
CA ALA A 13 -6.71 -18.10 8.60
C ALA A 13 -5.66 -18.58 7.58
N HIS A 14 -4.93 -17.67 6.93
CA HIS A 14 -4.00 -17.99 5.85
C HIS A 14 -2.51 -17.77 6.19
N ALA A 15 -2.19 -17.26 7.39
CA ALA A 15 -0.82 -16.93 7.80
C ALA A 15 0.16 -18.09 7.61
N ALA A 16 -0.22 -19.30 8.04
CA ALA A 16 0.63 -20.49 7.90
C ALA A 16 0.95 -20.81 6.43
N LYS A 17 -0.05 -20.71 5.54
CA LYS A 17 0.12 -20.94 4.09
C LYS A 17 1.04 -19.90 3.44
N MET A 18 1.07 -18.68 3.99
CA MET A 18 1.90 -17.57 3.51
C MET A 18 3.30 -17.57 4.13
N LYS A 19 3.71 -18.65 4.81
CA LYS A 19 5.01 -18.77 5.49
C LYS A 19 5.24 -17.68 6.53
N ILE A 20 4.16 -17.28 7.22
CA ILE A 20 4.21 -16.35 8.33
C ILE A 20 4.20 -17.13 9.63
N SER A 21 5.19 -16.85 10.48
CA SER A 21 5.30 -17.40 11.84
C SER A 21 5.40 -16.28 12.89
N ASP A 22 5.35 -16.66 14.16
CA ASP A 22 5.59 -15.78 15.32
C ASP A 22 4.74 -14.51 15.34
N LEU A 23 3.45 -14.69 15.01
CA LEU A 23 2.51 -13.58 14.95
C LEU A 23 2.17 -13.10 16.37
N ALA A 24 2.56 -11.87 16.70
CA ALA A 24 2.21 -11.22 17.95
C ALA A 24 1.60 -9.84 17.71
N ALA A 25 0.50 -9.55 18.40
CA ALA A 25 -0.13 -8.23 18.36
C ALA A 25 0.77 -7.19 19.05
N THR A 26 0.76 -5.97 18.52
CA THR A 26 1.37 -4.82 19.22
C THR A 26 0.32 -4.01 19.97
N ASN A 27 0.75 -3.07 20.80
CA ASN A 27 -0.15 -2.08 21.43
C ASN A 27 -0.78 -1.13 20.40
N GLU A 28 -0.27 -1.10 19.17
CA GLU A 28 -0.83 -0.33 18.07
C GLU A 28 -1.84 -1.18 17.29
N PRO A 29 -3.07 -0.69 17.12
CA PRO A 29 -4.11 -1.47 16.45
C PRO A 29 -3.76 -1.73 14.99
N TYR A 30 -4.07 -2.95 14.53
CA TYR A 30 -3.74 -3.47 13.18
C TYR A 30 -2.25 -3.48 12.83
N GLN A 31 -1.38 -3.32 13.82
CA GLN A 31 0.03 -3.63 13.72
C GLN A 31 0.36 -4.89 14.52
N PHE A 32 1.24 -5.69 13.94
CA PHE A 32 1.73 -6.92 14.54
C PHE A 32 3.20 -7.12 14.19
N THR A 33 3.89 -7.87 15.02
CA THR A 33 5.18 -8.45 14.66
C THR A 33 4.94 -9.84 14.10
N CYS A 34 5.70 -10.21 13.08
CA CYS A 34 5.71 -11.57 12.56
C CYS A 34 7.07 -11.88 11.94
N ARG A 35 7.26 -13.13 11.52
CA ARG A 35 8.38 -13.50 10.66
C ARG A 35 7.85 -13.93 9.30
N LEU A 36 8.37 -13.33 8.25
CA LEU A 36 8.12 -13.73 6.87
C LEU A 36 9.40 -14.37 6.34
N ASN A 37 9.37 -15.65 5.99
CA ASN A 37 10.57 -16.40 5.59
C ASN A 37 11.71 -16.26 6.62
N TRP A 38 11.40 -16.40 7.91
CA TRP A 38 12.34 -16.25 9.05
C TRP A 38 12.86 -14.84 9.34
N ILE A 39 12.57 -13.86 8.47
CA ILE A 39 12.97 -12.47 8.65
C ILE A 39 11.93 -11.77 9.53
N PRO A 40 12.32 -11.12 10.64
CA PRO A 40 11.39 -10.38 11.49
C PRO A 40 10.83 -9.16 10.76
N GLN A 41 9.52 -8.97 10.89
CA GLN A 41 8.77 -7.90 10.25
C GLN A 41 7.90 -7.20 11.28
N ARG A 42 7.79 -5.87 11.16
CA ARG A 42 6.72 -5.10 11.80
C ARG A 42 5.70 -4.78 10.73
N ALA A 43 4.57 -5.47 10.79
CA ALA A 43 3.57 -5.44 9.73
C ALA A 43 2.37 -4.57 10.10
N CYS A 44 1.75 -3.95 9.09
CA CYS A 44 0.53 -3.16 9.24
C CYS A 44 -0.55 -3.62 8.27
N MET A 45 -1.79 -3.76 8.75
CA MET A 45 -2.92 -4.17 7.92
C MET A 45 -3.65 -3.01 7.28
N LEU A 46 -3.87 -3.10 5.98
CA LEU A 46 -4.73 -2.17 5.23
C LEU A 46 -5.77 -2.93 4.40
N VAL A 47 -6.85 -2.26 4.02
CA VAL A 47 -7.81 -2.86 3.07
C VAL A 47 -7.22 -2.86 1.66
N SER A 48 -6.54 -1.77 1.29
CA SER A 48 -5.85 -1.66 0.02
C SER A 48 -4.50 -0.97 0.17
N SER A 49 -3.53 -1.25 -0.70
CA SER A 49 -2.26 -0.53 -0.68
C SER A 49 -2.43 0.96 -1.01
N SER A 50 -3.47 1.36 -1.75
CA SER A 50 -3.80 2.79 -1.92
C SER A 50 -4.17 3.52 -0.62
N ASP A 51 -4.54 2.80 0.44
CA ASP A 51 -4.80 3.39 1.75
C ASP A 51 -3.53 4.01 2.37
N TYR A 52 -2.35 3.55 1.96
CA TYR A 52 -1.07 4.11 2.39
C TYR A 52 -1.01 5.62 2.12
N TRP A 53 -1.33 6.01 0.90
CA TRP A 53 -1.41 7.42 0.49
C TRP A 53 -2.62 8.12 1.09
N ALA A 54 -3.81 7.47 1.04
CA ALA A 54 -5.06 8.05 1.52
C ALA A 54 -5.05 8.39 3.01
N LYS A 55 -4.33 7.60 3.81
CA LYS A 55 -4.17 7.81 5.27
C LYS A 55 -2.90 8.57 5.63
N CYS A 56 -2.16 9.07 4.63
CA CYS A 56 -0.92 9.82 4.82
C CYS A 56 0.13 9.07 5.62
N LEU A 57 0.20 7.74 5.46
CA LEU A 57 1.19 6.92 6.16
C LEU A 57 2.61 7.30 5.75
N HIS A 58 2.80 7.72 4.50
CA HIS A 58 4.08 8.24 3.98
C HIS A 58 4.60 9.48 4.71
N LEU A 59 3.75 10.21 5.44
CA LEU A 59 4.14 11.39 6.22
C LEU A 59 4.39 11.09 7.70
N GLN A 60 4.10 9.86 8.14
CA GLN A 60 4.27 9.42 9.52
C GLN A 60 5.61 8.72 9.68
N LYS A 61 6.29 8.97 10.82
CA LYS A 61 7.44 8.15 11.21
C LYS A 61 6.90 6.88 11.84
N HIS A 62 7.21 5.73 11.25
CA HIS A 62 6.80 4.43 11.76
C HIS A 62 7.87 3.37 11.46
N GLY A 63 7.95 2.33 12.28
CA GLY A 63 8.86 1.20 12.08
C GLY A 63 8.30 0.07 11.21
N ILE A 64 7.22 0.32 10.45
CA ILE A 64 6.57 -0.70 9.62
C ILE A 64 7.50 -1.10 8.47
N THR A 65 7.69 -2.39 8.27
CA THR A 65 8.53 -2.99 7.22
C THR A 65 7.72 -3.79 6.20
N LEU A 66 6.48 -4.19 6.54
CA LEU A 66 5.60 -4.99 5.70
C LEU A 66 4.17 -4.46 5.76
N PHE A 67 3.50 -4.34 4.62
CA PHE A 67 2.06 -4.10 4.57
C PHE A 67 1.31 -5.36 4.18
N VAL A 68 0.34 -5.76 5.00
CA VAL A 68 -0.58 -6.84 4.66
C VAL A 68 -1.89 -6.22 4.19
N VAL A 69 -2.25 -6.47 2.93
CA VAL A 69 -3.41 -5.84 2.31
C VAL A 69 -4.37 -6.87 1.77
N TRP A 70 -5.68 -6.60 1.81
CA TRP A 70 -6.60 -7.41 1.02
C TRP A 70 -6.27 -7.27 -0.47
N LYS A 71 -6.13 -6.03 -0.97
CA LYS A 71 -5.90 -5.76 -2.40
C LYS A 71 -4.69 -4.86 -2.64
N HIS A 72 -3.72 -5.34 -3.43
CA HIS A 72 -2.62 -4.51 -3.92
C HIS A 72 -3.03 -3.75 -5.19
N ASN A 73 -3.20 -2.43 -5.08
CA ASN A 73 -3.71 -1.55 -6.15
C ASN A 73 -2.98 -0.21 -6.26
N SER A 74 -1.81 -0.07 -5.64
CA SER A 74 -0.95 1.11 -5.72
C SER A 74 0.51 0.71 -5.55
N CYS A 75 1.44 1.51 -6.09
CA CYS A 75 2.86 1.39 -5.78
C CYS A 75 3.11 2.03 -4.40
N ILE A 76 3.90 1.40 -3.54
CA ILE A 76 4.33 1.95 -2.24
C ILE A 76 5.80 1.57 -1.99
N PRO A 77 6.56 2.32 -1.15
CA PRO A 77 7.98 2.07 -0.90
C PRO A 77 8.25 0.98 0.14
N TYR A 78 7.35 0.00 0.26
CA TYR A 78 7.41 -1.08 1.25
C TYR A 78 6.95 -2.38 0.62
N ASP A 79 7.40 -3.49 1.19
CA ASP A 79 6.91 -4.82 0.82
C ASP A 79 5.42 -4.95 1.13
N VAL A 80 4.71 -5.66 0.25
CA VAL A 80 3.27 -5.87 0.34
C VAL A 80 2.95 -7.35 0.21
N LEU A 81 2.24 -7.88 1.20
CA LEU A 81 1.58 -9.18 1.09
C LEU A 81 0.11 -8.97 0.72
N CYS A 82 -0.29 -9.45 -0.44
CA CYS A 82 -1.64 -9.31 -0.96
C CYS A 82 -2.44 -10.58 -0.68
N LEU A 83 -3.56 -10.46 0.06
CA LEU A 83 -4.39 -11.61 0.41
C LEU A 83 -5.33 -12.05 -0.72
N GLU A 84 -5.68 -11.13 -1.65
CA GLU A 84 -6.57 -11.43 -2.78
C GLU A 84 -5.92 -12.41 -3.78
N ASP A 85 -4.62 -12.29 -4.03
CA ASP A 85 -3.87 -13.15 -4.96
C ASP A 85 -2.81 -14.03 -4.28
N GLY A 86 -2.59 -13.86 -2.98
CA GLY A 86 -1.63 -14.63 -2.18
C GLY A 86 -0.16 -14.32 -2.50
N LYS A 87 0.14 -13.21 -3.19
CA LYS A 87 1.50 -12.87 -3.62
C LYS A 87 2.18 -11.90 -2.66
N HIS A 88 3.50 -12.05 -2.55
CA HIS A 88 4.39 -11.08 -1.93
C HIS A 88 4.99 -10.20 -3.03
N TYR A 89 4.75 -8.91 -2.90
CA TYR A 89 5.25 -7.85 -3.77
C TYR A 89 6.36 -7.11 -3.05
N LEU A 90 7.49 -6.94 -3.73
CA LEU A 90 8.61 -6.16 -3.20
C LEU A 90 8.27 -4.66 -3.21
N ALA A 91 8.97 -3.88 -2.40
CA ALA A 91 8.92 -2.42 -2.45
C ALA A 91 8.99 -1.89 -3.89
N TYR A 92 8.22 -0.84 -4.16
CA TYR A 92 8.10 -0.20 -5.48
C TYR A 92 7.48 -1.05 -6.61
N THR A 93 7.01 -2.28 -6.32
CA THR A 93 6.34 -3.12 -7.32
C THR A 93 4.81 -3.02 -7.27
N CYS A 94 4.15 -3.35 -8.38
CA CYS A 94 2.69 -3.24 -8.54
C CYS A 94 2.08 -4.58 -8.98
N ALA A 95 0.82 -4.82 -8.61
CA ALA A 95 0.11 -6.05 -9.00
C ALA A 95 -0.43 -6.06 -10.44
N VAL A 96 -0.42 -4.92 -11.15
CA VAL A 96 -0.99 -4.80 -12.50
C VAL A 96 0.02 -4.14 -13.41
N GLU A 97 0.38 -4.83 -14.48
CA GLU A 97 1.05 -4.23 -15.64
C GLU A 97 0.02 -3.39 -16.41
N SER A 98 0.30 -2.09 -16.56
CA SER A 98 -0.69 -1.13 -17.02
C SER A 98 -0.89 -1.16 -18.54
N THR A 99 -1.48 -2.22 -19.08
CA THR A 99 -1.81 -2.28 -20.52
C THR A 99 -3.14 -1.58 -20.85
N ARG A 100 -4.07 -1.44 -19.88
CA ARG A 100 -5.35 -0.71 -20.05
C ARG A 100 -5.64 0.28 -18.91
N ARG A 101 -6.07 1.51 -19.27
CA ARG A 101 -6.46 2.56 -18.31
C ARG A 101 -7.83 2.25 -17.70
N THR A 102 -7.85 1.93 -16.41
CA THR A 102 -9.02 1.65 -15.58
C THR A 102 -8.87 2.39 -14.25
N LYS A 103 -9.95 2.51 -13.45
CA LYS A 103 -9.85 3.08 -12.08
C LYS A 103 -8.74 2.43 -11.24
N ARG A 104 -8.46 1.14 -11.46
CA ARG A 104 -7.39 0.39 -10.78
C ARG A 104 -6.01 0.88 -11.24
N THR A 105 -5.79 1.01 -12.54
CA THR A 105 -4.48 1.46 -13.06
C THR A 105 -4.22 2.94 -12.78
N SER A 106 -5.25 3.77 -12.60
CA SER A 106 -5.07 5.16 -12.11
C SER A 106 -4.45 5.24 -10.72
N LYS A 107 -4.82 4.35 -9.78
CA LYS A 107 -4.23 4.31 -8.44
C LYS A 107 -2.80 3.78 -8.43
N VAL A 108 -2.52 2.84 -9.33
CA VAL A 108 -1.16 2.33 -9.57
C VAL A 108 -0.27 3.44 -10.10
N PHE A 109 -0.71 4.12 -11.17
CA PHE A 109 0.03 5.21 -11.79
C PHE A 109 0.29 6.37 -10.82
N LEU A 110 -0.73 6.80 -10.06
CA LEU A 110 -0.54 7.81 -9.01
C LEU A 110 0.46 7.36 -7.94
N GLY A 111 0.41 6.10 -7.52
CA GLY A 111 1.38 5.55 -6.56
C GLY A 111 2.81 5.59 -7.13
N GLN A 112 2.99 5.25 -8.40
CA GLN A 112 4.31 5.31 -9.06
C GLN A 112 4.86 6.74 -9.10
N LEU A 113 4.01 7.72 -9.40
CA LEU A 113 4.38 9.13 -9.34
C LEU A 113 4.76 9.57 -7.92
N LEU A 114 3.98 9.19 -6.91
CA LEU A 114 4.27 9.49 -5.49
C LEU A 114 5.56 8.79 -4.99
N CYS A 115 5.91 7.65 -5.57
CA CYS A 115 7.15 6.94 -5.31
C CYS A 115 8.37 7.49 -6.07
N GLY A 116 8.22 8.49 -6.96
CA GLY A 116 9.35 9.02 -7.71
C GLY A 116 9.77 8.18 -8.93
N VAL A 117 8.90 7.29 -9.45
CA VAL A 117 9.27 6.41 -10.58
C VAL A 117 9.38 7.23 -11.87
N GLN A 118 10.60 7.30 -12.43
CA GLN A 118 10.91 8.17 -13.57
C GLN A 118 10.02 7.91 -14.80
N SER A 119 9.84 6.64 -15.19
CA SER A 119 8.99 6.28 -16.34
C SER A 119 7.53 6.73 -16.18
N ALA A 120 7.03 6.86 -14.95
CA ALA A 120 5.70 7.39 -14.69
C ALA A 120 5.65 8.91 -14.94
N PHE A 121 6.70 9.65 -14.56
CA PHE A 121 6.82 11.08 -14.89
C PHE A 121 6.95 11.34 -16.38
N ASP A 122 7.70 10.49 -17.10
CA ASP A 122 7.83 10.61 -18.55
C ASP A 122 6.47 10.38 -19.22
N THR A 123 5.76 9.32 -18.82
CA THR A 123 4.38 9.07 -19.27
C THR A 123 3.45 10.25 -18.94
N LEU A 124 3.60 10.88 -17.77
CA LEU A 124 2.79 12.02 -17.35
C LEU A 124 2.98 13.23 -18.27
N LYS A 125 4.21 13.49 -18.72
CA LYS A 125 4.54 14.60 -19.64
C LYS A 125 3.85 14.44 -20.99
N GLU A 126 3.74 13.21 -21.48
CA GLU A 126 3.12 12.85 -22.76
C GLU A 126 1.58 12.83 -22.71
N MET A 127 0.96 12.91 -21.53
CA MET A 127 -0.50 12.85 -21.42
C MET A 127 -1.20 14.12 -21.95
N PRO A 128 -2.45 14.01 -22.43
CA PRO A 128 -3.29 15.17 -22.71
C PRO A 128 -3.41 16.08 -21.48
N TYR A 129 -3.45 17.39 -21.73
CA TYR A 129 -3.43 18.42 -20.69
C TYR A 129 -4.41 18.16 -19.53
N SER A 130 -5.66 17.79 -19.84
CA SER A 130 -6.69 17.52 -18.82
C SER A 130 -6.34 16.34 -17.90
N SER A 131 -5.72 15.29 -18.45
CA SER A 131 -5.30 14.12 -17.68
C SER A 131 -4.05 14.43 -16.86
N ARG A 132 -3.09 15.12 -17.47
CA ARG A 132 -1.87 15.57 -16.80
C ARG A 132 -2.20 16.45 -15.59
N ARG A 133 -3.01 17.48 -15.79
CA ARG A 133 -3.44 18.41 -14.74
C ARG A 133 -4.15 17.70 -13.58
N ARG A 134 -4.97 16.69 -13.88
CA ARG A 134 -5.63 15.89 -12.85
C ARG A 134 -4.63 15.17 -11.94
N TYR A 135 -3.60 14.56 -12.52
CA TYR A 135 -2.57 13.88 -11.73
C TYR A 135 -1.65 14.85 -10.99
N GLU A 136 -1.30 16.00 -11.59
CA GLU A 136 -0.54 17.06 -10.91
C GLU A 136 -1.27 17.54 -9.64
N VAL A 137 -2.56 17.83 -9.73
CA VAL A 137 -3.37 18.23 -8.56
C VAL A 137 -3.43 17.12 -7.50
N LEU A 138 -3.54 15.86 -7.91
CA LEU A 138 -3.50 14.74 -6.97
C LEU A 138 -2.13 14.59 -6.30
N LEU A 139 -1.05 14.74 -7.07
CA LEU A 139 0.31 14.70 -6.54
C LEU A 139 0.52 15.81 -5.50
N GLU A 140 0.14 17.04 -5.85
CA GLU A 140 0.20 18.19 -4.95
C GLU A 140 -0.62 17.91 -3.68
N TYR A 141 -1.85 17.40 -3.82
CA TYR A 141 -2.72 17.05 -2.72
C TYR A 141 -2.08 16.03 -1.76
N TYR A 142 -1.51 14.95 -2.27
CA TYR A 142 -0.93 13.88 -1.43
C TYR A 142 0.44 14.25 -0.84
N THR A 143 1.21 15.12 -1.51
CA THR A 143 2.52 15.57 -1.02
C THR A 143 2.41 16.65 0.06
N HIS A 144 1.43 17.56 -0.04
CA HIS A 144 1.30 18.71 0.86
C HIS A 144 0.27 18.51 1.97
N ARG A 145 -0.34 17.31 2.07
CA ARG A 145 -1.32 17.06 3.12
C ARG A 145 -0.66 17.23 4.49
N ARG A 146 -1.30 17.98 5.41
CA ARG A 146 -0.85 18.03 6.81
C ARG A 146 -0.74 16.59 7.31
N LYS A 147 0.34 16.26 8.04
CA LYS A 147 0.49 14.98 8.74
C LYS A 147 -0.85 14.67 9.38
N GLY A 148 -1.53 13.63 8.91
CA GLY A 148 -2.77 13.18 9.54
C GLY A 148 -2.48 12.96 11.03
N ARG A 149 -3.51 13.04 11.89
CA ARG A 149 -3.38 12.53 13.27
C ARG A 149 -2.66 11.17 13.17
N PRO A 150 -1.67 10.89 14.05
CA PRO A 150 -1.07 9.56 14.13
C PRO A 150 -2.20 8.56 14.06
N LEU A 151 -2.02 7.53 13.25
CA LEU A 151 -3.00 6.49 13.11
C LEU A 151 -3.34 5.93 14.52
N LYS A 152 -4.31 6.53 15.23
CA LYS A 152 -5.18 5.81 16.15
C LYS A 152 -6.04 5.02 15.21
N VAL A 153 -5.51 3.87 14.80
CA VAL A 153 -6.21 2.94 13.93
C VAL A 153 -7.33 2.32 14.79
N GLY A 154 -8.36 3.10 15.12
CA GLY A 154 -9.48 2.63 15.95
C GLY A 154 -10.07 1.33 15.44
#